data_AF-A0A2V7U148-F1
#
_entry.id   AF-A0A2V7U148-F1
#
_cell.length_a   1.000
_cell.length_b   1.000
_cell.length_c   1.000
_cell.angle_alpha   90.00
_cell.angle_beta   90.00
_cell.angle_gamma   90.00
#
_symmetry.space_group_name_H-M   'P 1'
#
loop_
_entity.id
_entity.type
_entity.pdbx_description
1 polymer ?
#
loop_
_entity_poly.entity_id
_entity_poly.type
_entity_poly.pdbx_seq_one_letter_code
_entity_poly.pdbx_strand_id
1 'polypeptide(L)'
;MLIFSEAYEHPTQASQVRINVYEEPPMPNPPGIDTPTTGGGYLVTEERIGTTKVIATLGFFDRKEDAQARARRRIEELKAQLYRPVPAAA
;
A
#
# COMPACT_ATOMS: atom_id res chain seq x y z
N MET A 1 -5.38 -2.42 -9.75
CA MET A 1 -6.44 -3.06 -8.94
C MET A 1 -6.02 -3.06 -7.47
N LEU A 2 -6.87 -2.64 -6.53
CA LEU A 2 -6.57 -2.77 -5.10
C LEU A 2 -6.73 -4.23 -4.68
N ILE A 3 -5.68 -4.84 -4.12
CA ILE A 3 -5.64 -6.28 -3.77
C ILE A 3 -5.46 -6.54 -2.27
N PHE A 4 -5.09 -5.53 -1.51
CA PHE A 4 -4.99 -5.57 -0.05
C PHE A 4 -5.21 -4.17 0.49
N SER A 5 -5.99 -4.05 1.57
CA SER A 5 -6.20 -2.78 2.28
C SER A 5 -6.52 -3.10 3.73
N GLU A 6 -5.71 -2.59 4.66
CA GLU A 6 -6.00 -2.61 6.09
C GLU A 6 -5.87 -1.21 6.68
N ALA A 7 -6.83 -0.87 7.54
CA ALA A 7 -6.88 0.41 8.23
C ALA A 7 -6.53 0.26 9.70
N TYR A 8 -5.86 1.26 10.24
CA TYR A 8 -5.33 1.31 11.59
C TYR A 8 -5.57 2.71 12.18
N GLU A 9 -5.91 2.80 13.45
CA GLU A 9 -6.13 4.08 14.15
C GLU A 9 -5.28 4.16 15.41
N HIS A 10 -4.85 5.37 15.76
CA HIS A 10 -4.15 5.60 17.01
C HIS A 10 -5.16 5.96 18.12
N PRO A 11 -5.09 5.35 19.31
CA PRO A 11 -6.11 5.54 20.36
C PRO A 11 -6.17 6.97 20.92
N THR A 12 -5.09 7.75 20.79
CA THR A 12 -4.98 9.10 21.37
C THR A 12 -4.63 10.19 20.35
N GLN A 13 -4.47 9.84 19.07
CA GLN A 13 -4.22 10.81 18.00
C GLN A 13 -5.34 10.67 16.98
N ALA A 14 -5.88 11.79 16.50
CA ALA A 14 -6.83 11.82 15.39
C ALA A 14 -6.12 11.54 14.05
N SER A 15 -5.52 10.35 13.95
CA SER A 15 -4.71 9.86 12.85
C SER A 15 -5.14 8.43 12.56
N GLN A 16 -5.68 8.23 11.36
CA GLN A 16 -5.93 6.92 10.78
C GLN A 16 -4.90 6.66 9.69
N VAL A 17 -4.36 5.45 9.65
CA VAL A 17 -3.41 4.99 8.64
C VAL A 17 -4.03 3.85 7.87
N ARG A 18 -3.95 3.87 6.54
CA ARG A 18 -4.37 2.77 5.69
C ARG A 18 -3.17 2.28 4.88
N ILE A 19 -2.91 0.98 4.96
CA ILE A 19 -1.88 0.31 4.17
C ILE A 19 -2.57 -0.39 3.01
N ASN A 20 -2.23 0.01 1.79
CA ASN A 20 -2.79 -0.54 0.56
C ASN A 20 -1.71 -1.26 -0.25
N VAL A 21 -2.12 -2.32 -0.95
CA VAL A 21 -1.34 -2.90 -2.06
C VAL A 21 -2.21 -2.87 -3.31
N TYR A 22 -1.69 -2.24 -4.36
CA TYR A 22 -2.29 -2.20 -5.67
C TYR A 22 -1.49 -3.10 -6.61
N GLU A 23 -2.19 -3.93 -7.37
CA GLU A 23 -1.65 -4.61 -8.53
C GLU A 23 -1.76 -3.69 -9.75
N GLU A 24 -0.64 -3.43 -10.40
CA GLU A 24 -0.54 -2.69 -11.65
C GLU A 24 -0.33 -3.67 -12.80
N PRO A 25 -1.26 -3.74 -13.76
CA PRO A 25 -1.10 -4.64 -14.90
C PRO A 25 0.09 -4.18 -15.75
N PRO A 26 0.76 -5.10 -16.47
CA PRO A 26 1.73 -4.73 -17.48
C PRO A 26 1.08 -3.79 -18.48
N MET A 27 1.68 -2.62 -18.71
CA MET A 27 1.22 -1.76 -19.79
C MET A 27 1.81 -2.25 -21.12
N PRO A 28 1.02 -2.22 -22.20
CA PRO A 28 1.57 -2.47 -23.52
C PRO A 28 2.67 -1.44 -23.79
N ASN A 29 3.75 -1.90 -24.40
CA ASN A 29 4.82 -0.99 -24.81
C ASN A 29 4.26 0.07 -25.76
N PRO A 30 4.77 1.31 -25.67
CA PRO A 30 4.52 2.30 -26.71
C PRO A 30 4.91 1.75 -28.10
N PRO A 31 4.23 2.17 -29.17
CA PRO A 31 4.58 1.77 -30.53
C PRO A 31 6.07 2.00 -30.83
N GLY A 32 6.75 0.99 -31.35
CA GLY A 32 8.17 1.06 -31.71
C GLY A 32 9.15 0.72 -30.59
N ILE A 33 8.68 0.24 -29.43
CA ILE A 33 9.54 -0.33 -28.38
C ILE A 33 9.23 -1.83 -28.21
N ASP A 34 10.18 -2.68 -28.64
CA ASP A 34 10.03 -4.14 -28.55
C ASP A 34 10.38 -4.69 -27.15
N THR A 35 11.18 -3.97 -26.37
CA THR A 35 11.54 -4.34 -24.99
C THR A 35 10.44 -3.93 -24.00
N PRO A 36 9.94 -4.85 -23.15
CA PRO A 36 8.98 -4.51 -22.10
C PRO A 36 9.48 -3.36 -21.21
N THR A 37 8.84 -2.19 -21.26
CA THR A 37 9.27 -1.01 -20.45
C THR A 37 8.67 -1.00 -19.05
N THR A 38 7.56 -1.72 -18.85
CA THR A 38 6.87 -1.85 -17.58
C THR A 38 6.28 -3.25 -17.50
N GLY A 39 7.05 -4.21 -16.98
CA GLY A 39 6.45 -5.42 -16.42
C GLY A 39 5.54 -4.96 -15.30
N GLY A 40 4.27 -5.38 -15.29
CA GLY A 40 3.35 -5.04 -14.22
C GLY A 40 3.94 -5.39 -12.84
N GLY A 41 3.35 -4.87 -11.78
CA GLY A 41 3.88 -5.09 -10.45
C GLY A 41 2.90 -4.71 -9.35
N TYR A 42 3.44 -4.48 -8.16
CA TYR A 42 2.67 -4.31 -6.94
C TYR A 42 3.15 -3.07 -6.19
N LEU A 43 2.32 -2.03 -6.20
CA LEU A 43 2.56 -0.77 -5.50
C LEU A 43 2.04 -0.87 -4.07
N VAL A 44 2.89 -0.58 -3.09
CA VAL A 44 2.51 -0.50 -1.68
C VAL A 44 2.46 0.96 -1.27
N THR A 45 1.34 1.40 -0.68
CA THR A 45 1.19 2.79 -0.19
C THR A 45 0.73 2.84 1.25
N GLU A 46 1.15 3.88 1.96
CA GLU A 46 0.60 4.31 3.24
C GLU A 46 -0.21 5.58 3.04
N GLU A 47 -1.50 5.54 3.33
CA GLU A 47 -2.34 6.72 3.43
C GLU A 47 -2.48 7.12 4.89
N ARG A 48 -2.08 8.34 5.26
CA ARG A 48 -2.35 8.94 6.56
C ARG A 48 -3.49 9.92 6.45
N ILE A 49 -4.49 9.75 7.28
CA ILE A 49 -5.73 10.52 7.31
C ILE A 49 -5.79 11.19 8.69
N GLY A 50 -5.48 12.48 8.71
CA GLY A 50 -5.72 13.36 9.86
C GLY A 50 -6.50 14.58 9.39
N THR A 51 -6.05 15.80 9.73
CA THR A 51 -6.61 17.04 9.16
C THR A 51 -6.45 17.10 7.63
N THR A 52 -5.39 16.51 7.11
CA THR A 52 -5.14 16.34 5.67
C THR A 52 -4.84 14.88 5.34
N LYS A 53 -5.18 14.46 4.12
CA LYS A 53 -4.77 13.16 3.60
C LYS A 53 -3.37 13.27 2.99
N VAL A 54 -2.44 12.43 3.45
CA VAL A 54 -1.10 12.29 2.89
C VAL A 54 -0.93 10.86 2.39
N ILE A 55 -0.39 10.69 1.19
CA ILE A 55 -0.13 9.37 0.60
C ILE A 55 1.37 9.24 0.38
N ALA A 56 1.96 8.18 0.90
CA ALA A 56 3.37 7.85 0.74
C ALA A 56 3.53 6.50 0.04
N THR A 57 4.40 6.43 -0.96
CA THR A 57 4.82 5.18 -1.57
C THR A 57 5.81 4.46 -0.67
N LEU A 58 5.49 3.24 -0.27
CA LEU A 58 6.37 2.39 0.55
C LEU A 58 7.28 1.49 -0.28
N GLY A 59 6.95 1.32 -1.57
CA GLY A 59 7.73 0.59 -2.55
C GLY A 59 6.88 0.08 -3.72
N PHE A 60 7.54 -0.26 -4.83
CA PHE A 60 6.99 -0.99 -5.95
C PHE A 60 7.76 -2.29 -6.11
N PHE A 61 7.05 -3.41 -6.28
CA PHE A 61 7.64 -4.75 -6.26
C PHE A 61 7.14 -5.58 -7.44
N ASP A 62 8.01 -6.41 -8.01
CA ASP A 62 7.63 -7.29 -9.12
C ASP A 62 6.76 -8.46 -8.66
N ARG A 63 6.91 -8.90 -7.41
CA ARG A 63 6.20 -10.04 -6.83
C ARG A 63 5.19 -9.62 -5.78
N LYS A 64 4.01 -10.25 -5.82
CA LYS A 64 2.92 -10.03 -4.87
C LYS A 64 3.34 -10.33 -3.44
N GLU A 65 4.11 -11.39 -3.25
CA GLU A 65 4.57 -11.84 -1.94
C GLU A 65 5.48 -10.81 -1.26
N ASP A 66 6.35 -10.15 -2.04
CA ASP A 66 7.26 -9.12 -1.53
C ASP A 66 6.50 -7.85 -1.15
N ALA A 67 5.53 -7.43 -1.97
CA ALA A 67 4.65 -6.32 -1.66
C ALA A 67 3.83 -6.58 -0.38
N GLN A 68 3.27 -7.79 -0.24
CA GLN A 68 2.56 -8.19 0.97
C GLN A 68 3.48 -8.28 2.20
N ALA A 69 4.71 -8.78 2.04
CA ALA A 69 5.69 -8.80 3.12
C ALA A 69 6.05 -7.38 3.57
N ARG A 70 6.23 -6.45 2.63
CA ARG A 70 6.45 -5.02 2.92
C ARG A 70 5.28 -4.40 3.66
N ALA A 71 4.05 -4.67 3.24
CA ALA A 71 2.83 -4.20 3.88
C ALA A 71 2.70 -4.74 5.32
N ARG A 72 2.89 -6.06 5.52
CA ARG A 72 2.88 -6.70 6.85
C ARG A 72 3.95 -6.12 7.77
N ARG A 73 5.17 -5.94 7.28
CA ARG A 73 6.23 -5.28 8.05
C ARG A 73 5.79 -3.89 8.51
N ARG A 74 5.16 -3.12 7.63
CA ARG A 74 4.67 -1.78 8.00
C ARG A 74 3.57 -1.84 9.06
N ILE A 75 2.68 -2.81 8.95
CA ILE A 75 1.63 -3.07 9.93
C ILE A 75 2.23 -3.38 11.31
N GLU A 76 3.27 -4.22 11.38
CA GLU A 76 3.95 -4.49 12.65
C GLU A 76 4.61 -3.23 13.24
N GLU A 77 5.19 -2.37 12.40
CA GLU A 77 5.70 -1.06 12.84
C GLU A 77 4.58 -0.15 13.37
N LEU A 78 3.39 -0.16 12.76
CA LEU A 78 2.22 0.60 13.25
C LEU A 78 1.73 0.06 14.59
N LYS A 79 1.67 -1.27 14.76
CA LYS A 79 1.31 -1.91 16.04
C LYS A 79 2.30 -1.56 17.15
N ALA A 80 3.59 -1.53 16.84
CA ALA A 80 4.62 -1.07 17.77
C ALA A 80 4.44 0.42 18.15
N GLN A 81 3.82 1.22 17.27
CA GLN A 81 3.40 2.60 17.51
C GLN A 81 2.00 2.72 18.13
N LEU A 82 1.47 1.64 18.72
CA LEU A 82 0.16 1.57 19.40
C LEU A 82 -1.07 1.77 18.48
N TYR A 83 -0.89 1.77 17.17
CA TYR A 83 -2.02 1.76 16.25
C TYR A 83 -2.76 0.43 16.34
N ARG A 84 -4.08 0.48 16.26
CA ARG A 84 -4.98 -0.68 16.36
C ARG A 84 -5.74 -0.87 15.05
N PRO A 85 -6.00 -2.12 14.63
CA PRO A 85 -6.75 -2.37 13.41
C PRO A 85 -8.17 -1.82 13.55
N VAL A 86 -8.63 -1.13 12.50
CA VAL A 86 -10.01 -0.69 12.34
C VAL A 86 -10.74 -1.79 11.59
N PRO A 87 -11.84 -2.35 12.12
CA PRO A 87 -12.65 -3.32 11.39
C PRO A 87 -13.05 -2.75 10.04
N ALA A 88 -12.94 -3.54 8.97
CA ALA A 88 -13.50 -3.15 7.69
C ALA A 88 -15.00 -2.93 7.87
N ALA A 89 -15.51 -1.77 7.45
CA ALA A 89 -16.95 -1.55 7.40
C ALA A 89 -17.55 -2.59 6.44
N ALA A 90 -18.53 -3.35 6.94
CA ALA A 90 -19.25 -4.39 6.20
C ALA A 90 -20.06 -3.82 5.04
#